data_AF-A0A0S7F0M0-F1
#
_entry.id   AF-A0A0S7F0M0-F1
#
_cell.length_a   1.000
_cell.length_b   1.000
_cell.length_c   1.000
_cell.angle_alpha   90.00
_cell.angle_beta   90.00
_cell.angle_gamma   90.00
#
_symmetry.space_group_name_H-M   'P 1'
#
loop_
_entity.id
_entity.type
_entity.pdbx_description
1 polymer ?
#
loop_
_entity_poly.entity_id
_entity_poly.type
_entity_poly.pdbx_seq_one_letter_code
_entity_poly.pdbx_strand_id
1 'polypeptide(L)'
;LAAAWCLRCVAVALPYQLSPLVDRCAERINNLKSSPEAVSGYSFAMAALLGGVYQCPLGIPHCKGKLVVSIAEDLLRTAAQNSRLSLQRTQAGWLLLGALMTLGSSLVRYHLPKMLLLWRNVFPRSQKELEAEKARGDSFTWQVTLEGRAGALCAMRSFVAHCPELLTEDVIRRLMTPIECAMTMMSQVPAITKVHGAHLKASAAMVRLRLYDILALLPPKTYEGSFEGATVCLIGEGGWLSAPWSSFDPLCEDLGGACHAS
;
A
#
# COMPACT_ATOMS: atom_id res chain seq x y z
N LEU A 1 -13.94 -9.56 2.28
CA LEU A 1 -14.33 -8.14 2.13
C LEU A 1 -15.64 -7.82 2.88
N ALA A 2 -16.80 -8.36 2.50
CA ALA A 2 -18.11 -8.03 3.15
C ALA A 2 -18.11 -8.04 4.70
N ALA A 3 -17.48 -9.03 5.35
CA ALA A 3 -17.35 -9.07 6.81
C ALA A 3 -16.54 -7.89 7.40
N ALA A 4 -15.49 -7.43 6.71
CA ALA A 4 -14.71 -6.26 7.11
C ALA A 4 -15.53 -4.97 6.98
N TRP A 5 -16.33 -4.85 5.91
CA TRP A 5 -17.27 -3.74 5.74
C TRP A 5 -18.33 -3.72 6.86
N CYS A 6 -18.92 -4.87 7.17
CA CYS A 6 -19.85 -5.01 8.29
C CYS A 6 -19.22 -4.57 9.63
N LEU A 7 -17.98 -4.97 9.91
CA LEU A 7 -17.25 -4.51 11.10
C LEU A 7 -16.99 -2.99 11.11
N ARG A 8 -16.72 -2.37 9.95
CA ARG A 8 -16.65 -0.90 9.81
C ARG A 8 -18.00 -0.28 10.15
N CYS A 9 -19.10 -0.72 9.56
CA CYS A 9 -20.45 -0.22 9.85
C CYS A 9 -20.80 -0.34 11.34
N VAL A 10 -20.48 -1.47 11.99
CA VAL A 10 -20.70 -1.67 13.43
C VAL A 10 -19.83 -0.71 14.26
N ALA A 11 -18.58 -0.48 13.90
CA ALA A 11 -17.70 0.46 14.61
C ALA A 11 -18.11 1.92 14.43
N VAL A 12 -18.65 2.31 13.27
CA VAL A 12 -19.21 3.65 13.02
C VAL A 12 -20.50 3.85 13.83
N ALA A 13 -21.42 2.88 13.79
CA ALA A 13 -22.67 2.95 14.55
C ALA A 13 -22.47 2.85 16.07
N LEU A 14 -21.43 2.16 16.52
CA LEU A 14 -21.08 1.95 17.94
C LEU A 14 -19.60 2.31 18.19
N PRO A 15 -19.21 3.60 18.25
CA PRO A 15 -17.80 4.02 18.33
C PRO A 15 -16.98 3.40 19.47
N TYR A 16 -17.62 3.02 20.57
CA TYR A 16 -16.98 2.33 21.69
C TYR A 16 -16.50 0.90 21.36
N GLN A 17 -17.03 0.26 20.30
CA GLN A 17 -16.57 -1.04 19.82
C GLN A 17 -15.28 -0.95 18.99
N LEU A 18 -14.93 0.22 18.43
CA LEU A 18 -13.80 0.40 17.52
C LEU A 18 -12.47 -0.11 18.12
N SER A 19 -12.09 0.37 19.31
CA SER A 19 -10.85 -0.05 19.96
C SER A 19 -10.86 -1.55 20.33
N PRO A 20 -11.90 -2.09 21.00
CA PRO A 20 -12.03 -3.54 21.22
C PRO A 20 -12.05 -4.41 19.96
N LEU A 21 -12.52 -3.90 18.82
CA LEU A 21 -12.48 -4.60 17.53
C LEU A 21 -11.06 -4.61 16.94
N VAL A 22 -10.35 -3.47 16.96
CA VAL A 22 -8.93 -3.40 16.55
C VAL A 22 -8.06 -4.31 17.41
N ASP A 23 -8.27 -4.35 18.73
CA ASP A 23 -7.55 -5.26 19.64
C ASP A 23 -7.81 -6.74 19.30
N ARG A 24 -9.08 -7.12 19.07
CA ARG A 24 -9.43 -8.49 18.66
C ARG A 24 -8.83 -8.87 17.30
N CYS A 25 -8.80 -7.96 16.33
CA CYS A 25 -8.12 -8.20 15.06
C CYS A 25 -6.60 -8.36 15.25
N ALA A 26 -5.97 -7.53 16.08
CA ALA A 26 -4.54 -7.62 16.40
C ALA A 26 -4.16 -8.95 17.07
N GLU A 27 -4.93 -9.36 18.09
CA GLU A 27 -4.77 -10.64 18.78
C GLU A 27 -4.92 -11.82 17.80
N ARG A 28 -5.94 -11.78 16.93
CA ARG A 28 -6.19 -12.83 15.92
C ARG A 28 -5.11 -12.90 14.84
N ILE A 29 -4.57 -11.78 14.35
CA ILE A 29 -3.44 -11.79 13.41
C ILE A 29 -2.23 -12.47 14.05
N ASN A 30 -1.89 -12.11 15.29
CA ASN A 30 -0.72 -12.66 15.99
C ASN A 30 -0.88 -14.16 16.28
N ASN A 31 -2.05 -14.59 16.77
CA ASN A 31 -2.32 -15.98 17.15
C ASN A 31 -2.52 -16.90 15.93
N LEU A 32 -2.98 -16.37 14.79
CA LEU A 32 -3.27 -17.15 13.57
C LEU A 32 -2.28 -16.87 12.41
N LYS A 33 -1.10 -16.31 12.70
CA LYS A 33 -0.05 -15.89 11.73
C LYS A 33 0.52 -16.99 10.82
N SER A 34 0.02 -18.22 10.93
CA SER A 34 0.34 -19.40 10.11
C SER A 34 -0.70 -19.69 9.02
N SER A 35 -1.92 -19.15 9.13
CA SER A 35 -2.98 -19.21 8.10
C SER A 35 -2.90 -17.99 7.19
N PRO A 36 -2.73 -18.17 5.85
CA PRO A 36 -2.81 -17.06 4.89
C PRO A 36 -4.15 -16.33 4.98
N GLU A 37 -5.24 -17.08 5.15
CA GLU A 37 -6.62 -16.62 5.13
C GLU A 37 -6.93 -15.74 6.35
N ALA A 38 -6.41 -16.09 7.51
CA ALA A 38 -6.51 -15.28 8.72
C ALA A 38 -5.70 -13.98 8.59
N VAL A 39 -4.45 -14.04 8.09
CA VAL A 39 -3.61 -12.85 7.90
C VAL A 39 -4.25 -11.86 6.94
N SER A 40 -4.81 -12.31 5.81
CA SER A 40 -5.57 -11.44 4.90
C SER A 40 -6.90 -10.99 5.51
N GLY A 41 -7.69 -11.91 6.09
CA GLY A 41 -9.03 -11.61 6.60
C GLY A 41 -9.05 -10.59 7.74
N TYR A 42 -8.18 -10.74 8.73
CA TYR A 42 -8.09 -9.80 9.85
C TYR A 42 -7.35 -8.50 9.50
N SER A 43 -6.45 -8.50 8.51
CA SER A 43 -5.86 -7.23 8.04
C SER A 43 -6.84 -6.40 7.22
N PHE A 44 -7.69 -7.01 6.38
CA PHE A 44 -8.84 -6.32 5.77
C PHE A 44 -9.83 -5.78 6.82
N ALA A 45 -10.16 -6.57 7.86
CA ALA A 45 -11.02 -6.11 8.95
C ALA A 45 -10.43 -4.91 9.69
N MET A 46 -9.15 -4.98 10.05
CA MET A 46 -8.43 -3.89 10.72
C MET A 46 -8.32 -2.65 9.82
N ALA A 47 -8.01 -2.79 8.54
CA ALA A 47 -7.96 -1.67 7.59
C ALA A 47 -9.32 -0.97 7.43
N ALA A 48 -10.41 -1.75 7.33
CA ALA A 48 -11.76 -1.20 7.26
C ALA A 48 -12.18 -0.47 8.56
N LEU A 49 -11.77 -0.97 9.73
CA LEU A 49 -11.96 -0.30 11.02
C LEU A 49 -11.21 1.05 11.08
N LEU A 50 -9.95 1.08 10.63
CA LEU A 50 -9.14 2.32 10.59
C LEU A 50 -9.74 3.34 9.62
N GLY A 51 -10.16 2.91 8.42
CA GLY A 51 -10.91 3.74 7.47
C GLY A 51 -12.31 4.16 7.94
N GLY A 52 -12.79 3.68 9.08
CA GLY A 52 -13.99 4.18 9.76
C GLY A 52 -13.72 5.28 10.80
N VAL A 53 -12.47 5.47 11.23
CA VAL A 53 -12.13 6.32 12.40
C VAL A 53 -12.58 7.77 12.23
N TYR A 54 -12.53 8.34 11.02
CA TYR A 54 -12.95 9.72 10.77
C TYR A 54 -14.46 9.96 11.00
N GLN A 55 -15.28 8.89 10.99
CA GLN A 55 -16.72 8.94 11.28
C GLN A 55 -17.01 8.69 12.78
N CYS A 56 -15.99 8.36 13.58
CA CYS A 56 -16.13 8.02 14.99
C CYS A 56 -15.76 9.23 15.87
N PRO A 57 -16.71 9.86 16.60
CA PRO A 57 -16.45 11.09 17.37
C PRO A 57 -15.46 10.93 18.54
N LEU A 58 -15.13 9.69 18.92
CA LEU A 58 -14.10 9.37 19.93
C LEU A 58 -12.70 9.16 19.32
N GLY A 59 -12.57 9.16 17.99
CA GLY A 59 -11.32 8.86 17.28
C GLY A 59 -10.76 7.47 17.61
N ILE A 60 -9.42 7.35 17.58
CA ILE A 60 -8.71 6.15 18.03
C ILE A 60 -7.46 6.55 18.86
N PRO A 61 -7.18 5.91 20.01
CA PRO A 61 -5.99 6.23 20.81
C PRO A 61 -4.68 5.95 20.06
N HIS A 62 -3.68 6.84 20.17
CA HIS A 62 -2.37 6.69 19.53
C HIS A 62 -1.66 5.35 19.83
N CYS A 63 -1.92 4.71 20.98
CA CYS A 63 -1.37 3.40 21.29
C CYS A 63 -1.87 2.29 20.34
N LYS A 64 -3.09 2.42 19.80
CA LYS A 64 -3.63 1.50 18.78
C LYS A 64 -2.91 1.68 17.44
N GLY A 65 -2.64 2.91 17.02
CA GLY A 65 -1.82 3.16 15.83
C GLY A 65 -0.42 2.55 15.94
N LYS A 66 0.23 2.70 17.11
CA LYS A 66 1.53 2.06 17.39
C LYS A 66 1.46 0.52 17.32
N LEU A 67 0.36 -0.08 17.81
CA LEU A 67 0.11 -1.53 17.71
C LEU A 67 -0.03 -1.99 16.25
N VAL A 68 -0.83 -1.27 15.44
CA VAL A 68 -1.00 -1.57 14.01
C VAL A 68 0.33 -1.49 13.25
N VAL A 69 1.13 -0.44 13.49
CA VAL A 69 2.48 -0.31 12.89
C VAL A 69 3.37 -1.48 13.27
N SER A 70 3.38 -1.89 14.55
CA SER A 70 4.18 -3.02 15.02
C SER A 70 3.82 -4.33 14.31
N ILE A 71 2.52 -4.59 14.13
CA ILE A 71 2.01 -5.77 13.43
C ILE A 71 2.36 -5.71 11.93
N ALA A 72 2.13 -4.58 11.28
CA ALA A 72 2.44 -4.39 9.87
C ALA A 72 3.94 -4.60 9.58
N GLU A 73 4.82 -4.07 10.45
CA GLU A 73 6.26 -4.29 10.34
C GLU A 73 6.69 -5.73 10.60
N ASP A 74 6.06 -6.46 11.53
CA ASP A 74 6.37 -7.87 11.76
C ASP A 74 5.93 -8.74 10.57
N LEU A 75 4.76 -8.45 9.98
CA LEU A 75 4.31 -9.09 8.75
C LEU A 75 5.31 -8.85 7.61
N LEU A 76 5.70 -7.59 7.33
CA LEU A 76 6.69 -7.27 6.29
C LEU A 76 8.05 -7.93 6.56
N ARG A 77 8.54 -7.91 7.80
CA ARG A 77 9.83 -8.51 8.19
C ARG A 77 9.82 -10.04 8.08
N THR A 78 8.68 -10.68 8.36
CA THR A 78 8.54 -12.14 8.36
C THR A 78 7.99 -12.71 7.04
N ALA A 79 7.68 -11.87 6.04
CA ALA A 79 7.24 -12.32 4.72
C ALA A 79 8.28 -13.25 4.06
N ALA A 80 9.53 -12.80 3.99
CA ALA A 80 10.64 -13.56 3.40
C ALA A 80 11.02 -14.85 4.17
N GLN A 81 10.50 -15.06 5.39
CA GLN A 81 10.82 -16.24 6.21
C GLN A 81 9.96 -17.48 5.88
N ASN A 82 8.86 -17.31 5.13
CA ASN A 82 7.97 -18.42 4.78
C ASN A 82 7.28 -18.14 3.45
N SER A 83 7.69 -18.83 2.38
CA SER A 83 7.16 -18.63 1.02
C SER A 83 5.63 -18.72 0.96
N ARG A 84 5.01 -19.72 1.60
CA ARG A 84 3.54 -19.92 1.64
C ARG A 84 2.77 -18.71 2.21
N LEU A 85 3.42 -17.88 3.02
CA LEU A 85 2.81 -16.72 3.68
C LEU A 85 3.36 -15.38 3.16
N SER A 86 4.37 -15.41 2.30
CA SER A 86 5.11 -14.22 1.87
C SER A 86 4.22 -13.19 1.17
N LEU A 87 3.31 -13.67 0.29
CA LEU A 87 2.34 -12.83 -0.42
C LEU A 87 1.37 -12.14 0.55
N GLN A 88 0.66 -12.92 1.38
CA GLN A 88 -0.37 -12.40 2.28
C GLN A 88 0.22 -11.51 3.37
N ARG A 89 1.43 -11.82 3.87
CA ARG A 89 2.16 -10.97 4.82
C ARG A 89 2.59 -9.65 4.18
N THR A 90 3.04 -9.68 2.92
CA THR A 90 3.41 -8.47 2.17
C THR A 90 2.20 -7.57 1.93
N GLN A 91 1.11 -8.14 1.38
CA GLN A 91 -0.15 -7.42 1.14
C GLN A 91 -0.75 -6.87 2.44
N ALA A 92 -0.87 -7.69 3.49
CA ALA A 92 -1.41 -7.27 4.78
C ALA A 92 -0.55 -6.18 5.45
N GLY A 93 0.77 -6.29 5.39
CA GLY A 93 1.68 -5.29 5.95
C GLY A 93 1.50 -3.91 5.29
N TRP A 94 1.50 -3.85 3.95
CA TRP A 94 1.29 -2.58 3.25
C TRP A 94 -0.13 -2.04 3.38
N LEU A 95 -1.15 -2.91 3.36
CA LEU A 95 -2.54 -2.53 3.59
C LEU A 95 -2.72 -1.85 4.96
N LEU A 96 -2.13 -2.42 6.01
CA LEU A 96 -2.19 -1.84 7.36
C LEU A 96 -1.44 -0.50 7.46
N LEU A 97 -0.29 -0.36 6.81
CA LEU A 97 0.41 0.93 6.75
C LEU A 97 -0.37 1.98 5.95
N GLY A 98 -0.99 1.60 4.83
CA GLY A 98 -1.84 2.51 4.04
C GLY A 98 -3.10 2.95 4.78
N ALA A 99 -3.77 2.02 5.48
CA ALA A 99 -4.92 2.32 6.32
C ALA A 99 -4.56 3.20 7.53
N LEU A 100 -3.36 3.06 8.10
CA LEU A 100 -2.86 3.93 9.18
C LEU A 100 -2.77 5.40 8.73
N MET A 101 -2.47 5.67 7.46
CA MET A 101 -2.35 7.06 7.00
C MET A 101 -3.69 7.81 7.03
N THR A 102 -4.83 7.09 6.92
CA THR A 102 -6.19 7.66 7.05
C THR A 102 -6.49 8.22 8.45
N LEU A 103 -5.63 7.94 9.45
CA LEU A 103 -5.71 8.49 10.81
C LEU A 103 -5.11 9.91 10.92
N GLY A 104 -4.49 10.40 9.85
CA GLY A 104 -4.08 11.80 9.71
C GLY A 104 -2.75 12.19 10.39
N SER A 105 -2.38 13.45 10.12
CA SER A 105 -1.08 14.04 10.46
C SER A 105 -0.66 13.88 11.92
N SER A 106 -1.60 14.01 12.86
CA SER A 106 -1.35 13.95 14.30
C SER A 106 -0.75 12.62 14.76
N LEU A 107 -1.18 11.50 14.16
CA LEU A 107 -0.67 10.16 14.47
C LEU A 107 0.53 9.80 13.60
N VAL A 108 0.46 10.11 12.30
CA VAL A 108 1.50 9.72 11.33
C VAL A 108 2.82 10.44 11.55
N ARG A 109 2.83 11.67 12.09
CA ARG A 109 4.05 12.47 12.39
C ARG A 109 5.08 11.69 13.22
N TYR A 110 4.64 10.84 14.14
CA TYR A 110 5.51 10.00 14.99
C TYR A 110 6.13 8.80 14.25
N HIS A 111 5.57 8.39 13.11
CA HIS A 111 6.00 7.24 12.33
C HIS A 111 6.69 7.62 11.00
N LEU A 112 6.47 8.85 10.52
CA LEU A 112 6.92 9.34 9.21
C LEU A 112 8.41 9.10 8.90
N PRO A 113 9.40 9.34 9.80
CA PRO A 113 10.81 9.07 9.49
C PRO A 113 11.08 7.60 9.12
N LYS A 114 10.31 6.68 9.72
CA LYS A 114 10.40 5.24 9.50
C LYS A 114 9.63 4.82 8.24
N MET A 115 8.48 5.41 7.97
CA MET A 115 7.72 5.19 6.73
C MET A 115 8.53 5.61 5.50
N LEU A 116 9.16 6.80 5.53
CA LEU A 116 10.07 7.26 4.47
C LEU A 116 11.25 6.32 4.26
N LEU A 117 11.81 5.72 5.32
CA LEU A 117 12.85 4.69 5.20
C LEU A 117 12.32 3.40 4.56
N LEU A 118 11.14 2.93 4.97
CA LEU A 118 10.51 1.73 4.40
C LEU A 118 10.21 1.91 2.90
N TRP A 119 9.50 2.96 2.51
CA TRP A 119 9.18 3.24 1.10
C TRP A 119 10.44 3.36 0.22
N ARG A 120 11.47 4.06 0.70
CA ARG A 120 12.77 4.18 0.03
C ARG A 120 13.52 2.84 -0.12
N ASN A 121 13.17 1.80 0.66
CA ASN A 121 13.78 0.46 0.60
C ASN A 121 13.02 -0.52 -0.32
N VAL A 122 11.85 -0.17 -0.85
CA VAL A 122 11.00 -1.08 -1.65
C VAL A 122 11.37 -1.10 -3.14
N PHE A 123 11.98 -0.03 -3.64
CA PHE A 123 12.33 0.15 -5.04
C PHE A 123 13.86 0.08 -5.24
N PRO A 124 14.34 -0.48 -6.37
CA PRO A 124 15.76 -0.58 -6.66
C PRO A 124 16.29 0.81 -7.05
N ARG A 125 17.37 1.24 -6.41
CA ARG A 125 17.93 2.60 -6.52
C ARG A 125 18.91 2.77 -7.67
N SER A 126 19.23 1.68 -8.36
CA SER A 126 20.10 1.68 -9.52
C SER A 126 19.76 0.51 -10.44
N GLN A 127 20.13 0.63 -11.72
CA GLN A 127 20.00 -0.49 -12.66
C GLN A 127 20.74 -1.74 -12.16
N LYS A 128 21.87 -1.58 -11.46
CA LYS A 128 22.64 -2.68 -10.86
C LYS A 128 21.85 -3.44 -9.79
N GLU A 129 21.04 -2.76 -8.98
CA GLU A 129 20.14 -3.41 -8.02
C GLU A 129 19.01 -4.15 -8.77
N LEU A 130 18.42 -3.54 -9.80
CA LEU A 130 17.34 -4.14 -10.59
C LEU A 130 17.79 -5.38 -11.40
N GLU A 131 19.00 -5.37 -11.99
CA GLU A 131 19.57 -6.59 -12.60
C GLU A 131 19.90 -7.67 -11.54
N ALA A 132 20.32 -7.28 -10.34
CA ALA A 132 20.55 -8.22 -9.24
C ALA A 132 19.25 -8.83 -8.69
N GLU A 133 18.11 -8.14 -8.78
CA GLU A 133 16.78 -8.72 -8.54
C GLU A 133 16.39 -9.71 -9.65
N LYS A 134 16.51 -9.30 -10.92
CA LYS A 134 16.21 -10.14 -12.09
C LYS A 134 17.00 -11.45 -12.10
N ALA A 135 18.27 -11.40 -11.71
CA ALA A 135 19.15 -12.58 -11.65
C ALA A 135 18.88 -13.53 -10.46
N ARG A 136 17.97 -13.19 -9.54
CA ARG A 136 17.71 -13.95 -8.30
C ARG A 136 16.25 -14.35 -8.07
N GLY A 137 15.29 -13.58 -8.58
CA GLY A 137 13.87 -13.84 -8.37
C GLY A 137 13.32 -14.95 -9.26
N ASP A 138 12.65 -15.94 -8.68
CA ASP A 138 11.69 -16.78 -9.42
C ASP A 138 10.37 -16.01 -9.65
N SER A 139 9.39 -16.61 -10.34
CA SER A 139 8.15 -15.90 -10.65
C SER A 139 7.33 -15.56 -9.39
N PHE A 140 7.37 -16.40 -8.36
CA PHE A 140 6.69 -16.12 -7.09
C PHE A 140 7.35 -14.97 -6.32
N THR A 141 8.69 -14.93 -6.27
CA THR A 141 9.46 -13.82 -5.72
C THR A 141 9.12 -12.52 -6.46
N TRP A 142 9.02 -12.56 -7.79
CA TRP A 142 8.58 -11.42 -8.59
C TRP A 142 7.13 -11.00 -8.33
N GLN A 143 6.21 -11.95 -8.11
CA GLN A 143 4.83 -11.63 -7.73
C GLN A 143 4.82 -10.88 -6.39
N VAL A 144 5.44 -11.43 -5.34
CA VAL A 144 5.51 -10.79 -4.02
C VAL A 144 6.20 -9.41 -4.11
N THR A 145 7.22 -9.27 -4.96
CA THR A 145 7.95 -8.02 -5.17
C THR A 145 7.07 -6.94 -5.81
N LEU A 146 6.29 -7.28 -6.84
CA LEU A 146 5.36 -6.35 -7.49
C LEU A 146 4.20 -5.98 -6.55
N GLU A 147 3.65 -6.95 -5.82
CA GLU A 147 2.59 -6.71 -4.82
C GLU A 147 3.07 -5.81 -3.66
N GLY A 148 4.30 -6.00 -3.19
CA GLY A 148 4.93 -5.11 -2.21
C GLY A 148 5.18 -3.69 -2.73
N ARG A 149 5.51 -3.55 -4.01
CA ARG A 149 5.69 -2.26 -4.69
C ARG A 149 4.38 -1.52 -4.89
N ALA A 150 3.31 -2.23 -5.30
CA ALA A 150 1.97 -1.68 -5.40
C ALA A 150 1.43 -1.25 -4.03
N GLY A 151 1.62 -2.09 -3.00
CA GLY A 151 1.24 -1.78 -1.62
C GLY A 151 1.98 -0.56 -1.05
N ALA A 152 3.29 -0.43 -1.32
CA ALA A 152 4.05 0.74 -0.91
C ALA A 152 3.55 2.04 -1.59
N LEU A 153 3.29 2.01 -2.90
CA LEU A 153 2.71 3.16 -3.61
C LEU A 153 1.31 3.51 -3.09
N CYS A 154 0.48 2.51 -2.79
CA CYS A 154 -0.83 2.73 -2.17
C CYS A 154 -0.72 3.40 -0.78
N ALA A 155 0.24 2.96 0.04
CA ALA A 155 0.51 3.59 1.34
C ALA A 155 1.05 5.02 1.20
N MET A 156 1.89 5.30 0.20
CA MET A 156 2.38 6.64 -0.11
C MET A 156 1.27 7.56 -0.64
N ARG A 157 0.38 7.07 -1.50
CA ARG A 157 -0.83 7.77 -1.96
C ARG A 157 -1.71 8.15 -0.76
N SER A 158 -1.99 7.18 0.11
CA SER A 158 -2.79 7.40 1.33
C SER A 158 -2.15 8.43 2.26
N PHE A 159 -0.82 8.44 2.38
CA PHE A 159 -0.08 9.49 3.09
C PHE A 159 -0.26 10.88 2.47
N VAL A 160 -0.10 11.01 1.15
CA VAL A 160 -0.29 12.29 0.45
C VAL A 160 -1.73 12.80 0.58
N ALA A 161 -2.73 11.91 0.47
CA ALA A 161 -4.14 12.28 0.57
C ALA A 161 -4.59 12.69 1.98
N HIS A 162 -4.10 12.01 3.03
CA HIS A 162 -4.63 12.16 4.40
C HIS A 162 -3.69 12.89 5.39
N CYS A 163 -2.45 13.18 5.01
CA CYS A 163 -1.49 13.88 5.87
C CYS A 163 -0.88 15.16 5.24
N PRO A 164 -1.68 16.08 4.65
CA PRO A 164 -1.15 17.25 3.94
C PRO A 164 -0.27 18.17 4.80
N GLU A 165 -0.52 18.30 6.12
CA GLU A 165 0.34 19.06 7.05
C GLU A 165 1.79 18.53 7.11
N LEU A 166 2.03 17.29 6.69
CA LEU A 166 3.33 16.64 6.74
C LEU A 166 4.09 16.72 5.40
N LEU A 167 3.46 17.24 4.35
CA LEU A 167 4.04 17.39 3.01
C LEU A 167 4.89 18.66 2.89
N THR A 168 5.93 18.77 3.72
CA THR A 168 6.97 19.80 3.52
C THR A 168 7.80 19.48 2.28
N GLU A 169 8.51 20.48 1.73
CA GLU A 169 9.39 20.29 0.58
C GLU A 169 10.42 19.16 0.78
N ASP A 170 10.93 18.96 2.01
CA ASP A 170 11.83 17.84 2.32
C ASP A 170 11.12 16.49 2.22
N VAL A 171 9.91 16.38 2.78
CA VAL A 171 9.13 15.15 2.73
C VAL A 171 8.72 14.83 1.30
N ILE A 172 8.29 15.82 0.51
CA ILE A 172 7.99 15.68 -0.92
C ILE A 172 9.23 15.21 -1.69
N ARG A 173 10.39 15.86 -1.52
CA ARG A 173 11.65 15.47 -2.17
C ARG A 173 12.06 14.03 -1.83
N ARG A 174 11.80 13.58 -0.59
CA ARG A 174 12.09 12.23 -0.11
C ARG A 174 11.05 11.17 -0.50
N LEU A 175 9.82 11.59 -0.85
CA LEU A 175 8.84 10.74 -1.53
C LEU A 175 9.18 10.57 -3.01
N MET A 176 9.73 11.60 -3.67
CA MET A 176 10.05 11.53 -5.10
C MET A 176 11.09 10.45 -5.43
N THR A 177 12.15 10.29 -4.63
CA THR A 177 13.18 9.28 -4.92
C THR A 177 12.62 7.87 -5.14
N PRO A 178 11.79 7.26 -4.25
CA PRO A 178 11.15 5.98 -4.55
C PRO A 178 10.14 6.01 -5.70
N ILE A 179 9.45 7.14 -5.98
CA ILE A 179 8.55 7.29 -7.13
C ILE A 179 9.35 7.24 -8.44
N GLU A 180 10.51 7.90 -8.51
CA GLU A 180 11.42 7.89 -9.66
C GLU A 180 12.05 6.51 -9.88
N CYS A 181 12.42 5.83 -8.80
CA CYS A 181 12.84 4.42 -8.86
C CYS A 181 11.71 3.53 -9.39
N ALA A 182 10.45 3.77 -9.01
CA ALA A 182 9.29 3.05 -9.54
C ALA A 182 9.08 3.33 -11.03
N MET A 183 9.09 4.60 -11.47
CA MET A 183 9.02 4.98 -12.89
C MET A 183 10.11 4.31 -13.74
N THR A 184 11.36 4.37 -13.27
CA THR A 184 12.52 3.73 -13.91
C THR A 184 12.34 2.22 -14.03
N MET A 185 11.95 1.57 -12.92
CA MET A 185 11.72 0.13 -12.87
C MET A 185 10.59 -0.33 -13.80
N MET A 186 9.51 0.46 -13.96
CA MET A 186 8.39 0.11 -14.83
C MET A 186 8.80 -0.13 -16.30
N SER A 187 9.88 0.48 -16.77
CA SER A 187 10.47 0.18 -18.10
C SER A 187 10.92 -1.28 -18.27
N GLN A 188 11.31 -1.94 -17.17
CA GLN A 188 11.86 -3.29 -17.16
C GLN A 188 10.79 -4.36 -16.89
N VAL A 189 9.62 -3.97 -16.37
CA VAL A 189 8.54 -4.90 -16.02
C VAL A 189 8.04 -5.73 -17.22
N PRO A 190 7.90 -5.19 -18.45
CA PRO A 190 7.58 -6.01 -19.62
C PRO A 190 8.57 -7.16 -19.86
N ALA A 191 9.88 -6.90 -19.72
CA ALA A 191 10.91 -7.94 -19.85
C ALA A 191 10.82 -8.99 -18.72
N ILE A 192 10.54 -8.55 -17.48
CA ILE A 192 10.31 -9.45 -16.34
C ILE A 192 9.08 -10.34 -16.60
N THR A 193 7.96 -9.81 -17.08
CA THR A 193 6.76 -10.62 -17.41
C THR A 193 7.01 -11.59 -18.57
N LYS A 194 7.92 -11.27 -19.51
CA LYS A 194 8.32 -12.16 -20.61
C LYS A 194 9.16 -13.34 -20.12
N VAL A 195 10.02 -13.15 -19.12
CA VAL A 195 10.89 -14.20 -18.56
C VAL A 195 10.13 -15.07 -17.54
N HIS A 196 9.39 -14.43 -16.62
CA HIS A 196 8.78 -15.11 -15.47
C HIS A 196 7.30 -15.46 -15.65
N GLY A 197 6.66 -14.99 -16.72
CA GLY A 197 5.33 -15.45 -17.16
C GLY A 197 4.19 -14.44 -17.00
N ALA A 198 3.12 -14.67 -17.76
CA ALA A 198 2.02 -13.72 -17.93
C ALA A 198 1.16 -13.48 -16.67
N HIS A 199 1.21 -14.33 -15.65
CA HIS A 199 0.48 -14.13 -14.39
C HIS A 199 0.90 -12.86 -13.65
N LEU A 200 2.16 -12.42 -13.85
CA LEU A 200 2.68 -11.17 -13.28
C LEU A 200 2.04 -9.90 -13.87
N LYS A 201 1.30 -9.99 -14.99
CA LYS A 201 0.67 -8.82 -15.62
C LYS A 201 -0.33 -8.11 -14.71
N ALA A 202 -1.04 -8.84 -13.84
CA ALA A 202 -1.99 -8.25 -12.89
C ALA A 202 -1.27 -7.38 -11.85
N SER A 203 -0.27 -7.93 -11.17
CA SER A 203 0.54 -7.20 -10.19
C SER A 203 1.32 -6.04 -10.84
N ALA A 204 1.82 -6.23 -12.07
CA ALA A 204 2.46 -5.17 -12.85
C ALA A 204 1.51 -4.00 -13.18
N ALA A 205 0.26 -4.30 -13.57
CA ALA A 205 -0.78 -3.30 -13.80
C ALA A 205 -1.16 -2.58 -12.50
N MET A 206 -1.19 -3.28 -11.36
CA MET A 206 -1.47 -2.67 -10.05
C MET A 206 -0.35 -1.70 -9.61
N VAL A 207 0.93 -2.04 -9.83
CA VAL A 207 2.05 -1.09 -9.63
C VAL A 207 1.87 0.14 -10.52
N ARG A 208 1.54 -0.05 -11.80
CA ARG A 208 1.32 1.05 -12.75
C ARG A 208 0.17 1.97 -12.32
N LEU A 209 -0.96 1.40 -11.89
CA LEU A 209 -2.13 2.13 -11.42
C LEU A 209 -1.78 2.96 -10.18
N ARG A 210 -1.23 2.34 -9.13
CA ARG A 210 -0.86 3.02 -7.88
C ARG A 210 0.25 4.06 -8.06
N LEU A 211 1.07 3.94 -9.10
CA LEU A 211 2.04 4.96 -9.51
C LEU A 211 1.34 6.19 -10.13
N TYR A 212 0.35 6.00 -11.01
CA TYR A 212 -0.47 7.11 -11.50
C TYR A 212 -1.30 7.76 -10.38
N ASP A 213 -1.86 6.96 -9.46
CA ASP A 213 -2.70 7.47 -8.37
C ASP A 213 -1.96 8.37 -7.36
N ILE A 214 -0.63 8.26 -7.25
CA ILE A 214 0.19 9.17 -6.44
C ILE A 214 0.70 10.37 -7.24
N LEU A 215 1.08 10.19 -8.50
CA LEU A 215 1.47 11.29 -9.38
C LEU A 215 0.32 12.29 -9.55
N ALA A 216 -0.92 11.81 -9.70
CA ALA A 216 -2.12 12.64 -9.79
C ALA A 216 -2.47 13.43 -8.51
N LEU A 217 -1.83 13.14 -7.37
CA LEU A 217 -1.97 13.89 -6.11
C LEU A 217 -0.81 14.87 -5.86
N LEU A 218 0.27 14.80 -6.64
CA LEU A 218 1.46 15.64 -6.47
C LEU A 218 1.46 16.80 -7.48
N PRO A 219 1.99 17.98 -7.15
CA PRO A 219 2.12 19.08 -8.11
C PRO A 219 2.99 18.65 -9.31
N PRO A 220 2.59 18.87 -10.57
CA PRO A 220 3.37 18.42 -11.75
C PRO A 220 4.83 18.89 -11.75
N LYS A 221 5.07 20.13 -11.31
CA LYS A 221 6.40 20.75 -11.13
C LYS A 221 7.36 19.95 -10.24
N THR A 222 6.83 19.07 -9.39
CA THR A 222 7.61 18.18 -8.53
C THR A 222 8.26 17.03 -9.31
N TYR A 223 7.76 16.70 -10.50
CA TYR A 223 8.23 15.57 -11.30
C TYR A 223 8.47 15.84 -12.80
N GLU A 224 8.15 17.04 -13.31
CA GLU A 224 8.32 17.42 -14.73
C GLU A 224 9.69 17.02 -15.33
N GLY A 225 10.81 17.34 -14.67
CA GLY A 225 12.16 16.98 -15.14
C GLY A 225 12.48 15.47 -15.08
N SER A 226 11.76 14.69 -14.29
CA SER A 226 11.96 13.25 -14.14
C SER A 226 11.30 12.44 -15.27
N PHE A 227 10.49 13.08 -16.12
CA PHE A 227 9.74 12.41 -17.19
C PHE A 227 10.50 12.31 -18.52
N GLU A 228 11.59 13.07 -18.73
CA GLU A 228 12.35 13.05 -19.99
C GLU A 228 12.91 11.66 -20.35
N GLY A 229 13.16 10.81 -19.34
CA GLY A 229 13.52 9.39 -19.53
C GLY A 229 12.33 8.39 -19.47
N ALA A 230 11.14 8.84 -19.07
CA ALA A 230 10.00 7.96 -18.74
C ALA A 230 8.90 7.91 -19.81
N THR A 231 8.79 8.91 -20.69
CA THR A 231 7.67 9.12 -21.64
C THR A 231 7.26 7.87 -22.44
N VAL A 232 8.23 7.05 -22.85
CA VAL A 232 8.00 5.82 -23.64
C VAL A 232 7.19 4.76 -22.88
N CYS A 233 7.29 4.72 -21.54
CA CYS A 233 6.66 3.67 -20.72
C CYS A 233 5.17 3.92 -20.44
N LEU A 234 4.69 5.15 -20.63
CA LEU A 234 3.37 5.58 -20.15
C LEU A 234 2.27 5.41 -21.22
N ILE A 235 2.66 5.58 -22.49
CA ILE A 235 1.76 5.57 -23.67
C ILE A 235 1.65 4.16 -24.29
N GLY A 236 2.61 3.26 -24.03
CA GLY A 236 2.85 2.06 -24.83
C GLY A 236 1.88 0.87 -24.72
N GLU A 237 0.87 0.88 -23.84
CA GLU A 237 -0.05 -0.26 -23.66
C GLU A 237 -1.55 0.14 -23.54
N GLY A 238 -2.07 0.88 -24.53
CA GLY A 238 -3.49 1.28 -24.60
C GLY A 238 -4.53 0.16 -24.79
N GLY A 239 -4.20 -1.09 -24.48
CA GLY A 239 -5.07 -2.27 -24.70
C GLY A 239 -5.79 -2.82 -23.46
N TRP A 240 -5.49 -2.33 -22.26
CA TRP A 240 -5.95 -2.95 -20.99
C TRP A 240 -7.13 -2.23 -20.30
N LEU A 241 -7.64 -1.13 -20.86
CA LEU A 241 -8.70 -0.30 -20.25
C LEU A 241 -10.09 -1.00 -20.13
N SER A 242 -10.25 -2.17 -20.75
CA SER A 242 -11.52 -2.89 -20.92
C SER A 242 -11.78 -4.02 -19.91
N ALA A 243 -10.89 -4.27 -18.95
CA ALA A 243 -11.15 -5.23 -17.87
C ALA A 243 -12.17 -4.69 -16.85
N PRO A 244 -13.10 -5.50 -16.29
CA PRO A 244 -14.06 -5.01 -15.29
C PRO A 244 -13.39 -4.55 -13.98
N TRP A 245 -13.28 -3.23 -13.81
CA TRP A 245 -12.58 -2.56 -12.71
C TRP A 245 -13.12 -2.88 -11.31
N SER A 246 -14.40 -3.28 -11.21
CA SER A 246 -15.19 -3.44 -9.99
C SER A 246 -14.75 -4.53 -8.98
N SER A 247 -13.60 -5.17 -9.18
CA SER A 247 -13.27 -6.43 -8.50
C SER A 247 -12.03 -6.42 -7.59
N PHE A 248 -11.19 -5.37 -7.60
CA PHE A 248 -9.83 -5.50 -7.06
C PHE A 248 -9.33 -4.53 -5.97
N ASP A 249 -9.90 -3.33 -5.76
CA ASP A 249 -9.58 -2.55 -4.54
C ASP A 249 -10.73 -1.62 -4.05
N PRO A 250 -11.90 -2.16 -3.66
CA PRO A 250 -13.01 -1.36 -3.12
C PRO A 250 -12.62 -0.52 -1.90
N LEU A 251 -11.57 -0.91 -1.16
CA LEU A 251 -11.05 -0.12 -0.04
C LEU A 251 -10.45 1.24 -0.45
N CYS A 252 -9.98 1.44 -1.69
CA CYS A 252 -9.48 2.74 -2.14
C CYS A 252 -10.62 3.60 -2.73
N GLU A 253 -11.56 2.98 -3.45
CA GLU A 253 -12.69 3.70 -4.09
C GLU A 253 -13.81 4.05 -3.09
N ASP A 254 -14.22 3.13 -2.20
CA ASP A 254 -15.22 3.39 -1.14
C ASP A 254 -14.70 4.30 -0.01
N LEU A 255 -13.41 4.64 -0.01
CA LEU A 255 -12.85 5.70 0.84
C LEU A 255 -12.82 7.07 0.14
N GLY A 256 -12.78 7.11 -1.20
CA GLY A 256 -12.84 8.35 -1.98
C GLY A 256 -14.28 8.83 -2.23
N GLY A 257 -15.19 7.91 -2.60
CA GLY A 257 -16.56 8.25 -3.00
C GLY A 257 -17.40 8.93 -1.91
N ALA A 258 -17.07 8.72 -0.63
CA ALA A 258 -17.77 9.32 0.50
C ALA A 258 -17.48 10.82 0.69
N CYS A 259 -16.46 11.39 0.04
CA CYS A 259 -16.04 12.79 0.24
C CYS A 259 -16.75 13.81 -0.68
N HIS A 260 -17.63 13.37 -1.57
CA HIS A 260 -18.36 14.22 -2.53
C HIS A 260 -19.89 14.06 -2.46
N ALA A 261 -20.42 13.56 -1.34
CA ALA A 261 -21.85 13.29 -1.14
C ALA A 261 -22.37 13.82 0.22
N SER A 262 -21.94 15.03 0.61
CA SER A 262 -22.50 15.85 1.70
C SER A 262 -22.11 17.31 1.49
#